data_AF-A0A2H0DKS0-F1
#
_entry.id   AF-A0A2H0DKS0-F1
#
_cell.length_a   1.000
_cell.length_b   1.000
_cell.length_c   1.000
_cell.angle_alpha   90.00
_cell.angle_beta   90.00
_cell.angle_gamma   90.00
#
_symmetry.space_group_name_H-M   'P 1'
#
loop_
_entity.id
_entity.type
_entity.pdbx_description
1 polymer ?
#
loop_
_entity_poly.entity_id
_entity_poly.type
_entity_poly.pdbx_seq_one_letter_code
_entity_poly.pdbx_strand_id
1 'polypeptide(L)'
;MRRTLKIFGILLFCGGIVYGAFYFFVAAHAATTCELPCGDLGVDPTRRYGEPIRPSCSPLKLELDLADATPPALSRYTLWHQLTLKNESCSILTVDALPFREGRNAYGGPKIEYRVWGPDGKPILSSSSPLPYAGSIEAYAYDLEANPKLKDLSTVDVSGALPYRLAPGEEILGNPEIYSPHQDNDHDWPPLEEELPGRKYAELRRKLEAVKRERISKGLLGVRLAGPYPGYRVLDGFVLPRPGRYKIQAVYSGVVYAEQPKSWHRDLPFPADIIAGNILRSRGVLWRDGVELSISSESDVREFEVVR
;
A
#
# COMPACT_ATOMS: atom_id res chain seq x y z
N MET A 1 39.44 -23.81 50.94
CA MET A 1 39.36 -22.37 50.61
C MET A 1 40.29 -21.93 49.46
N ARG A 2 41.61 -22.22 49.48
CA ARG A 2 42.54 -21.78 48.41
C ARG A 2 42.35 -22.47 47.05
N ARG A 3 41.95 -23.75 47.03
CA ARG A 3 41.67 -24.52 45.79
C ARG A 3 40.34 -24.11 45.13
N THR A 4 39.31 -23.87 45.94
CA THR A 4 38.00 -23.38 45.45
C THR A 4 38.10 -21.99 44.83
N LEU A 5 38.92 -21.09 45.38
CA LEU A 5 39.19 -19.77 44.79
C LEU A 5 39.88 -19.85 43.42
N LYS A 6 40.85 -20.77 43.25
CA LYS A 6 41.56 -20.95 41.97
C LYS A 6 40.64 -21.52 40.88
N ILE A 7 39.80 -22.49 41.22
CA ILE A 7 38.82 -23.07 40.28
C ILE A 7 37.81 -22.00 39.84
N PHE A 8 37.31 -21.20 40.80
CA PHE A 8 36.41 -20.09 40.50
C PHE A 8 37.06 -19.05 39.57
N GLY A 9 38.33 -18.70 39.81
CA GLY A 9 39.10 -17.79 38.94
C GLY A 9 39.28 -18.32 37.51
N ILE A 10 39.57 -19.62 37.35
CA ILE A 10 39.69 -20.24 36.02
C ILE A 10 38.35 -20.26 35.30
N LEU A 11 37.25 -20.60 35.99
CA LEU A 11 35.91 -20.59 35.40
C LEU A 11 35.47 -19.19 34.96
N LEU A 12 35.74 -18.17 35.77
CA LEU A 12 35.48 -16.77 35.40
C LEU A 12 36.31 -16.33 34.19
N PHE A 13 37.59 -16.71 34.15
CA PHE A 13 38.48 -16.36 33.05
C PHE A 13 38.05 -17.03 31.74
N CYS A 14 37.77 -18.34 31.76
CA CYS A 14 37.24 -19.06 30.60
C CYS A 14 35.87 -18.51 30.16
N GLY A 15 34.99 -18.20 31.12
CA GLY A 15 33.70 -17.56 30.84
C GLY A 15 33.85 -16.20 30.17
N GLY A 16 34.80 -15.38 30.61
CA GLY A 16 35.11 -14.08 30.01
C GLY A 16 35.62 -14.19 28.58
N ILE A 17 36.50 -15.16 28.29
CA ILE A 17 36.99 -15.42 26.92
C ILE A 17 35.84 -15.85 26.01
N VAL A 18 35.01 -16.80 26.45
CA VAL A 18 33.86 -17.28 25.67
C VAL A 18 32.87 -16.17 25.40
N TYR A 19 32.54 -15.36 26.41
CA TYR A 19 31.67 -14.19 26.23
C TYR A 19 32.29 -13.17 25.27
N GLY A 20 33.58 -12.87 25.39
CA GLY A 20 34.28 -11.94 24.50
C GLY A 20 34.28 -12.41 23.04
N ALA A 21 34.54 -13.70 22.81
CA ALA A 21 34.48 -14.29 21.47
C ALA A 21 33.05 -14.26 20.90
N PHE A 22 32.05 -14.57 21.72
CA PHE A 22 30.64 -14.49 21.32
C PHE A 22 30.21 -13.04 21.03
N TYR A 23 30.64 -12.08 21.84
CA TYR A 23 30.39 -10.65 21.61
C TYR A 23 30.97 -10.21 20.26
N PHE A 24 32.22 -10.58 19.98
CA PHE A 24 32.87 -10.25 18.71
C PHE A 24 32.14 -10.92 17.52
N PHE A 25 31.75 -12.18 17.67
CA PHE A 25 30.96 -12.90 16.66
C PHE A 25 29.64 -12.17 16.36
N VAL A 26 28.85 -11.82 17.39
CA VAL A 26 27.58 -11.11 17.23
C VAL A 26 27.80 -9.73 16.61
N ALA A 27 28.82 -9.00 17.04
CA ALA A 27 29.15 -7.69 16.50
C ALA A 27 29.54 -7.73 15.01
N ALA A 28 30.30 -8.76 14.60
CA ALA A 28 30.67 -8.98 13.21
C ALA A 28 29.47 -9.42 12.34
N HIS A 29 28.54 -10.19 12.90
CA HIS A 29 27.31 -10.66 12.22
C HIS A 29 26.11 -9.74 12.46
N ALA A 30 26.34 -8.54 12.98
CA ALA A 30 25.28 -7.56 13.24
C ALA A 30 24.74 -6.94 11.95
N ALA A 31 25.57 -6.84 10.91
CA ALA A 31 25.13 -6.39 9.60
C ALA A 31 24.33 -7.51 8.92
N THR A 32 23.01 -7.48 9.02
CA THR A 32 22.19 -8.10 7.98
C THR A 32 22.50 -7.35 6.70
N THR A 33 23.27 -7.97 5.80
CA THR A 33 23.59 -7.44 4.47
C THR A 33 22.31 -7.43 3.65
N CYS A 34 21.50 -6.42 3.86
CA CYS A 34 20.38 -6.13 3.02
C CYS A 34 20.88 -5.20 1.91
N GLU A 35 20.77 -5.66 0.67
CA GLU A 35 21.24 -4.95 -0.52
C GLU A 35 20.22 -3.94 -1.04
N LEU A 36 19.10 -3.76 -0.33
CA LEU A 36 18.07 -2.81 -0.72
C LEU A 36 18.55 -1.37 -0.49
N PRO A 37 18.06 -0.40 -1.30
CA PRO A 37 18.52 0.99 -1.26
C PRO A 37 18.39 1.66 0.12
N CYS A 38 17.38 1.30 0.90
CA CYS A 38 17.08 1.89 2.20
C CYS A 38 17.41 0.91 3.35
N GLY A 39 18.73 0.78 3.60
CA GLY A 39 19.30 -0.14 4.60
C GLY A 39 18.97 0.20 6.05
N ASP A 40 19.03 1.48 6.38
CA ASP A 40 18.80 2.03 7.71
C ASP A 40 17.76 3.15 7.61
N LEU A 41 16.65 3.00 8.33
CA LEU A 41 15.55 3.98 8.37
C LEU A 41 15.88 5.22 9.22
N GLY A 42 17.02 5.24 9.92
CA GLY A 42 17.43 6.37 10.76
C GLY A 42 16.63 6.47 12.06
N VAL A 43 16.19 5.33 12.59
CA VAL A 43 15.38 5.27 13.82
C VAL A 43 16.30 5.38 15.03
N ASP A 44 16.13 6.46 15.79
CA ASP A 44 16.83 6.64 17.06
C ASP A 44 16.19 5.76 18.15
N PRO A 45 16.92 4.79 18.73
CA PRO A 45 16.41 3.88 19.76
C PRO A 45 16.07 4.58 21.09
N THR A 46 16.42 5.86 21.26
CA THR A 46 16.15 6.65 22.47
C THR A 46 14.92 7.56 22.37
N ARG A 47 14.29 7.63 21.19
CA ARG A 47 13.16 8.54 20.94
C ARG A 47 11.89 8.09 21.67
N ARG A 48 11.11 9.04 22.22
CA ARG A 48 9.85 8.76 22.92
C ARG A 48 8.75 8.31 21.95
N TYR A 49 7.88 7.43 22.43
CA TYR A 49 6.67 6.97 21.75
C TYR A 49 5.74 8.14 21.38
N GLY A 50 5.14 8.09 20.18
CA GLY A 50 3.96 8.87 19.81
C GLY A 50 4.12 9.86 18.65
N GLU A 51 5.33 10.11 18.14
CA GLU A 51 5.52 10.95 16.95
C GLU A 51 6.11 10.14 15.77
N PRO A 52 5.50 10.22 14.57
CA PRO A 52 6.05 9.58 13.38
C PRO A 52 7.47 10.06 13.06
N ILE A 53 8.34 9.13 12.71
CA ILE A 53 9.73 9.41 12.35
C ILE A 53 9.82 9.67 10.85
N ARG A 54 10.51 10.74 10.45
CA ARG A 54 10.89 10.90 9.05
C ARG A 54 12.09 9.99 8.77
N PRO A 55 11.99 9.01 7.85
CA PRO A 55 13.09 8.11 7.58
C PRO A 55 14.25 8.86 6.91
N SER A 56 15.48 8.38 7.13
CA SER A 56 16.71 8.91 6.52
C SER A 56 16.81 8.65 5.01
N CYS A 57 16.09 7.64 4.53
CA CYS A 57 15.96 7.26 3.12
C CYS A 57 14.49 7.10 2.73
N SER A 58 14.21 6.87 1.44
CA SER A 58 12.86 6.55 0.95
C SER A 58 12.63 5.04 1.07
N PRO A 59 11.84 4.57 2.04
CA PRO A 59 11.66 3.13 2.26
C PRO A 59 10.68 2.49 1.28
N LEU A 60 9.94 3.31 0.56
CA LEU A 60 8.97 2.89 -0.44
C LEU A 60 9.27 3.58 -1.76
N LYS A 61 9.05 2.86 -2.85
CA LYS A 61 9.01 3.38 -4.20
C LYS A 61 7.62 3.21 -4.79
N LEU A 62 7.06 4.31 -5.28
CA LEU A 62 5.81 4.34 -5.99
C LEU A 62 6.10 4.41 -7.49
N GLU A 63 5.48 3.54 -8.27
CA GLU A 63 5.55 3.58 -9.72
C GLU A 63 4.16 3.79 -10.30
N LEU A 64 4.09 4.67 -11.28
CA LEU A 64 2.90 4.95 -12.07
C LEU A 64 3.20 4.53 -13.51
N ASP A 65 2.39 3.63 -14.04
CA ASP A 65 2.38 3.28 -15.44
C ASP A 65 1.09 3.74 -16.11
N LEU A 66 1.17 4.10 -17.39
CA LEU A 66 0.03 4.55 -18.20
C LEU A 66 -0.12 3.60 -19.37
N ALA A 67 -1.36 3.24 -19.69
CA ALA A 67 -1.60 2.49 -20.92
C ALA A 67 -1.35 3.38 -22.14
N ASP A 68 -1.01 2.75 -23.28
CA ASP A 68 -0.83 3.43 -24.58
C ASP A 68 -2.15 3.97 -25.18
N ALA A 69 -3.24 3.99 -24.39
CA ALA A 69 -4.51 4.55 -24.80
C ALA A 69 -4.47 6.08 -24.76
N THR A 70 -4.69 6.71 -25.90
CA THR A 70 -4.74 8.18 -26.00
C THR A 70 -6.12 8.70 -25.57
N PRO A 71 -6.24 9.43 -24.45
CA PRO A 71 -7.51 10.02 -24.05
C PRO A 71 -7.99 11.10 -25.03
N PRO A 72 -9.27 11.13 -25.42
CA PRO A 72 -9.86 12.29 -26.10
C PRO A 72 -9.96 13.52 -25.18
N ALA A 73 -10.15 14.69 -25.76
CA ALA A 73 -10.38 15.93 -25.01
C ALA A 73 -11.79 15.91 -24.41
N LEU A 74 -11.94 16.58 -23.26
CA LEU A 74 -13.19 16.70 -22.50
C LEU A 74 -13.79 15.37 -22.00
N SER A 75 -13.07 14.26 -22.14
CA SER A 75 -13.46 13.00 -21.53
C SER A 75 -13.03 12.92 -20.07
N ARG A 76 -13.75 12.07 -19.33
CA ARG A 76 -13.60 11.88 -17.89
C ARG A 76 -12.95 10.54 -17.50
N TYR A 77 -12.93 9.55 -18.40
CA TYR A 77 -12.65 8.13 -18.10
C TYR A 77 -11.57 7.50 -18.99
N THR A 78 -10.63 8.30 -19.50
CA THR A 78 -9.89 7.86 -20.69
C THR A 78 -8.41 7.69 -20.47
N LEU A 79 -7.90 8.05 -19.29
CA LEU A 79 -6.52 7.74 -18.94
C LEU A 79 -6.53 6.45 -18.12
N TRP A 80 -5.91 5.41 -18.65
CA TRP A 80 -5.75 4.14 -17.95
C TRP A 80 -4.39 4.10 -17.27
N HIS A 81 -4.36 3.71 -16.01
CA HIS A 81 -3.14 3.70 -15.22
C HIS A 81 -3.01 2.45 -14.34
N GLN A 82 -1.78 2.14 -13.95
CA GLN A 82 -1.45 1.10 -12.99
C GLN A 82 -0.50 1.66 -11.94
N LEU A 83 -0.71 1.27 -10.69
CA LEU A 83 0.12 1.68 -9.56
C LEU A 83 0.83 0.48 -8.97
N THR A 84 2.11 0.64 -8.70
CA THR A 84 2.93 -0.34 -7.98
C THR A 84 3.58 0.35 -6.78
N LEU A 85 3.48 -0.25 -5.61
CA LEU A 85 4.21 0.19 -4.42
C LEU A 85 5.19 -0.89 -3.98
N LYS A 86 6.46 -0.54 -3.93
CA LYS A 86 7.55 -1.46 -3.60
C LYS A 86 8.25 -1.05 -2.32
N ASN A 87 8.56 -2.03 -1.47
CA ASN A 87 9.40 -1.84 -0.30
C ASN A 87 10.88 -1.88 -0.69
N GLU A 88 11.52 -0.72 -0.66
CA GLU A 88 12.97 -0.56 -0.89
C GLU A 88 13.78 -0.54 0.41
N SER A 89 13.12 -0.82 1.55
CA SER A 89 13.76 -0.92 2.84
C SER A 89 13.99 -2.36 3.29
N CYS A 90 14.91 -2.51 4.24
CA CYS A 90 15.22 -3.78 4.87
C CYS A 90 14.27 -4.13 6.02
N SER A 91 13.31 -3.25 6.31
CA SER A 91 12.26 -3.47 7.30
C SER A 91 11.02 -4.00 6.63
N ILE A 92 10.20 -4.75 7.36
CA ILE A 92 8.84 -5.04 6.90
C ILE A 92 8.02 -3.78 7.16
N LEU A 93 7.25 -3.35 6.16
CA LEU A 93 6.43 -2.15 6.24
C LEU A 93 4.96 -2.54 6.21
N THR A 94 4.21 -2.22 7.25
CA THR A 94 2.76 -2.29 7.23
C THR A 94 2.24 -1.02 6.57
N VAL A 95 1.68 -1.19 5.37
CA VAL A 95 1.09 -0.12 4.54
C VAL A 95 -0.43 -0.28 4.49
N ASP A 96 -1.14 0.78 4.13
CA ASP A 96 -2.56 0.67 3.81
C ASP A 96 -2.70 0.20 2.36
N ALA A 97 -3.28 -0.98 2.16
CA ALA A 97 -3.49 -1.57 0.85
C ALA A 97 -4.83 -1.14 0.23
N LEU A 98 -5.69 -0.41 0.94
CA LEU A 98 -7.00 0.02 0.42
C LEU A 98 -6.91 0.80 -0.91
N PRO A 99 -5.95 1.74 -1.10
CA PRO A 99 -5.78 2.43 -2.37
C PRO A 99 -5.39 1.47 -3.51
N PHE A 100 -4.68 0.39 -3.19
CA PHE A 100 -4.25 -0.63 -4.16
C PHE A 100 -5.31 -1.70 -4.38
N ARG A 101 -6.28 -1.87 -3.50
CA ARG A 101 -7.37 -2.83 -3.70
C ARG A 101 -8.58 -2.21 -4.39
N GLU A 102 -8.97 -1.02 -3.96
CA GLU A 102 -10.27 -0.41 -4.28
C GLU A 102 -10.14 1.06 -4.72
N GLY A 103 -8.91 1.58 -4.88
CA GLY A 103 -8.68 2.99 -5.23
C GLY A 103 -9.17 4.00 -4.17
N ARG A 104 -9.52 3.51 -2.98
CA ARG A 104 -10.03 4.31 -1.87
C ARG A 104 -8.91 4.59 -0.87
N ASN A 105 -8.89 5.80 -0.32
CA ASN A 105 -7.99 6.17 0.77
C ASN A 105 -8.68 5.97 2.12
N ALA A 106 -8.00 5.39 3.11
CA ALA A 106 -8.53 5.26 4.46
C ALA A 106 -8.71 6.63 5.15
N TYR A 107 -9.61 6.68 6.15
CA TYR A 107 -9.84 7.88 6.93
C TYR A 107 -8.67 8.16 7.87
N GLY A 108 -7.86 9.17 7.55
CA GLY A 108 -6.68 9.54 8.36
C GLY A 108 -5.46 8.64 8.14
N GLY A 109 -5.54 7.67 7.23
CA GLY A 109 -4.41 6.82 6.82
C GLY A 109 -3.61 7.41 5.64
N PRO A 110 -2.64 6.64 5.10
CA PRO A 110 -1.95 6.99 3.88
C PRO A 110 -2.88 7.21 2.69
N LYS A 111 -2.49 8.13 1.81
CA LYS A 111 -3.30 8.57 0.68
C LYS A 111 -2.49 8.52 -0.61
N ILE A 112 -3.18 8.15 -1.69
CA ILE A 112 -2.72 8.36 -3.05
C ILE A 112 -3.37 9.63 -3.59
N GLU A 113 -2.52 10.55 -4.06
CA GLU A 113 -2.91 11.78 -4.75
C GLU A 113 -2.32 11.80 -6.16
N TYR A 114 -3.07 12.33 -7.11
CA TYR A 114 -2.59 12.56 -8.48
C TYR A 114 -2.39 14.03 -8.73
N ARG A 115 -1.21 14.38 -9.24
CA ARG A 115 -0.89 15.71 -9.74
C ARG A 115 -0.89 15.62 -11.27
N VAL A 116 -1.74 16.42 -11.92
CA VAL A 116 -1.86 16.45 -13.38
C VAL A 116 -1.55 17.87 -13.85
N TRP A 117 -0.79 18.01 -14.93
CA TRP A 117 -0.48 19.30 -15.55
C TRP A 117 -0.90 19.30 -17.02
N GLY A 118 -1.47 20.43 -17.44
CA GLY A 118 -1.88 20.67 -18.82
C GLY A 118 -0.70 20.98 -19.76
N PRO A 119 -0.95 21.11 -21.07
CA PRO A 119 0.06 21.44 -22.07
C PRO A 119 0.69 22.82 -21.88
N ASP A 120 0.02 23.71 -21.14
CA ASP A 120 0.53 25.03 -20.75
C ASP A 120 1.35 24.98 -19.44
N GLY A 121 1.57 23.79 -18.88
CA GLY A 121 2.29 23.57 -17.62
C GLY A 121 1.48 23.88 -16.37
N LYS A 122 0.21 24.27 -16.48
CA LYS A 122 -0.61 24.60 -15.31
C LYS A 122 -1.20 23.34 -14.67
N PRO A 123 -1.31 23.29 -13.33
CA PRO A 123 -1.95 22.17 -12.65
C PRO A 123 -3.43 22.09 -13.03
N ILE A 124 -3.90 20.87 -13.26
CA ILE A 124 -5.30 20.52 -13.42
C ILE A 124 -5.78 20.05 -12.07
N LEU A 125 -6.72 20.80 -11.50
CA LEU A 125 -7.32 20.41 -10.24
C LEU A 125 -8.25 19.22 -10.51
N SER A 126 -8.14 18.20 -9.65
CA SER A 126 -9.19 17.19 -9.55
C SER A 126 -10.49 17.91 -9.24
N SER A 127 -11.55 17.60 -9.98
CA SER A 127 -12.85 18.18 -9.66
C SER A 127 -13.36 17.55 -8.37
N SER A 128 -13.44 18.35 -7.29
CA SER A 128 -14.06 17.96 -6.02
C SER A 128 -15.57 17.74 -6.13
N SER A 129 -16.18 18.04 -7.27
CA SER A 129 -17.55 17.68 -7.55
C SER A 129 -17.64 16.16 -7.60
N PRO A 130 -18.60 15.53 -6.89
CA PRO A 130 -19.04 14.19 -7.20
C PRO A 130 -19.24 14.16 -8.72
N LEU A 131 -18.42 13.40 -9.42
CA LEU A 131 -18.28 13.45 -10.87
C LEU A 131 -19.66 13.29 -11.50
N PRO A 132 -20.01 13.92 -12.64
CA PRO A 132 -21.38 13.98 -13.10
C PRO A 132 -21.79 12.59 -13.59
N TYR A 133 -22.36 11.86 -12.65
CA TYR A 133 -23.14 10.68 -12.85
C TYR A 133 -24.26 11.03 -13.83
N ALA A 134 -24.58 10.11 -14.72
CA ALA A 134 -25.96 9.98 -15.14
C ALA A 134 -26.76 9.36 -13.97
N GLY A 135 -27.01 10.13 -12.92
CA GLY A 135 -27.84 9.73 -11.78
C GLY A 135 -27.35 8.50 -10.99
N SER A 136 -26.15 8.58 -10.39
CA SER A 136 -25.53 7.58 -9.48
C SER A 136 -25.01 6.26 -10.10
N ILE A 137 -24.54 6.22 -11.35
CA ILE A 137 -24.01 4.98 -11.98
C ILE A 137 -22.48 5.03 -12.14
N GLU A 138 -21.77 4.04 -11.60
CA GLU A 138 -20.36 3.74 -11.88
C GLU A 138 -20.26 2.70 -13.00
N ALA A 139 -19.36 2.88 -13.97
CA ALA A 139 -19.23 1.99 -15.13
C ALA A 139 -18.26 0.82 -14.93
N TYR A 140 -17.24 1.05 -14.11
CA TYR A 140 -16.17 0.10 -13.86
C TYR A 140 -16.18 -0.30 -12.38
N ALA A 141 -15.72 -1.50 -12.10
CA ALA A 141 -15.49 -1.98 -10.75
C ALA A 141 -14.10 -2.62 -10.66
N TYR A 142 -13.48 -2.58 -9.48
CA TYR A 142 -12.20 -3.25 -9.25
C TYR A 142 -12.36 -4.77 -9.34
N ASP A 143 -11.48 -5.41 -10.10
CA ASP A 143 -11.38 -6.86 -10.15
C ASP A 143 -10.63 -7.35 -8.91
N LEU A 144 -11.39 -7.62 -7.84
CA LEU A 144 -10.85 -8.09 -6.57
C LEU A 144 -10.23 -9.49 -6.66
N GLU A 145 -10.51 -10.23 -7.74
CA GLU A 145 -10.00 -11.58 -7.96
C GLU A 145 -8.66 -11.58 -8.71
N ALA A 146 -8.32 -10.47 -9.39
CA ALA A 146 -7.11 -10.38 -10.22
C ALA A 146 -5.80 -10.37 -9.42
N ASN A 147 -5.79 -9.88 -8.18
CA ASN A 147 -4.59 -9.87 -7.33
C ASN A 147 -4.72 -10.81 -6.12
N PRO A 148 -4.06 -11.98 -6.13
CA PRO A 148 -4.14 -12.94 -5.03
C PRO A 148 -3.58 -12.40 -3.71
N LYS A 149 -2.67 -11.40 -3.74
CA LYS A 149 -2.13 -10.77 -2.51
C LYS A 149 -3.17 -9.91 -1.79
N LEU A 150 -4.10 -9.33 -2.55
CA LEU A 150 -5.11 -8.40 -2.02
C LEU A 150 -6.49 -9.06 -1.86
N LYS A 151 -6.74 -10.14 -2.60
CA LYS A 151 -8.02 -10.86 -2.64
C LYS A 151 -8.51 -11.29 -1.26
N ASP A 152 -7.65 -11.94 -0.49
CA ASP A 152 -8.04 -12.57 0.79
C ASP A 152 -7.99 -11.60 1.99
N LEU A 153 -7.62 -10.33 1.75
CA LEU A 153 -7.67 -9.30 2.78
C LEU A 153 -9.14 -8.98 3.08
N SER A 154 -9.67 -9.46 4.19
CA SER A 154 -11.10 -9.32 4.52
C SER A 154 -11.39 -8.34 5.64
N THR A 155 -10.37 -7.93 6.39
CA THR A 155 -10.56 -7.15 7.62
C THR A 155 -10.00 -5.75 7.45
N VAL A 156 -10.90 -4.80 7.24
CA VAL A 156 -10.62 -3.39 7.48
C VAL A 156 -10.55 -3.18 8.99
N ASP A 157 -9.55 -2.45 9.48
CA ASP A 157 -9.43 -2.16 10.90
C ASP A 157 -10.41 -1.07 11.36
N VAL A 158 -10.37 -0.73 12.65
CA VAL A 158 -11.27 0.29 13.25
C VAL A 158 -11.05 1.69 12.64
N SER A 159 -9.90 1.94 12.01
CA SER A 159 -9.58 3.20 11.34
C SER A 159 -10.04 3.25 9.87
N GLY A 160 -10.58 2.16 9.34
CA GLY A 160 -10.91 2.07 7.93
C GLY A 160 -9.71 1.70 7.05
N ALA A 161 -8.57 1.30 7.64
CA ALA A 161 -7.38 0.91 6.90
C ALA A 161 -7.37 -0.60 6.60
N LEU A 162 -6.75 -0.98 5.49
CA LEU A 162 -6.53 -2.38 5.12
C LEU A 162 -5.03 -2.71 5.27
N PRO A 163 -4.57 -3.06 6.48
CA PRO A 163 -3.14 -3.21 6.75
C PRO A 163 -2.56 -4.39 5.96
N TYR A 164 -1.51 -4.10 5.18
CA TYR A 164 -0.75 -5.10 4.44
C TYR A 164 0.73 -5.05 4.83
N ARG A 165 1.28 -6.19 5.23
CA ARG A 165 2.71 -6.33 5.60
C ARG A 165 3.54 -6.56 4.35
N LEU A 166 4.18 -5.51 3.87
CA LEU A 166 5.06 -5.51 2.71
C LEU A 166 6.47 -5.92 3.13
N ALA A 167 6.90 -7.14 2.77
CA ALA A 167 8.23 -7.63 3.10
C ALA A 167 9.34 -6.86 2.35
N PRO A 168 10.61 -6.89 2.82
CA PRO A 168 11.73 -6.27 2.10
C PRO A 168 11.80 -6.73 0.64
N GLY A 169 11.83 -5.76 -0.29
CA GLY A 169 11.87 -6.01 -1.73
C GLY A 169 10.53 -6.42 -2.37
N GLU A 170 9.50 -6.64 -1.56
CA GLU A 170 8.17 -6.98 -2.04
C GLU A 170 7.47 -5.76 -2.65
N GLU A 171 6.63 -6.02 -3.65
CA GLU A 171 5.74 -5.05 -4.26
C GLU A 171 4.27 -5.48 -4.19
N ILE A 172 3.38 -4.48 -4.13
CA ILE A 172 1.95 -4.61 -4.33
C ILE A 172 1.54 -3.86 -5.59
N LEU A 173 0.75 -4.54 -6.41
CA LEU A 173 0.15 -4.01 -7.63
C LEU A 173 -1.31 -3.64 -7.35
N GLY A 174 -1.76 -2.52 -7.90
CA GLY A 174 -3.16 -2.17 -7.86
C GLY A 174 -4.04 -3.18 -8.63
N ASN A 175 -5.17 -3.61 -8.06
CA ASN A 175 -6.22 -4.32 -8.80
C ASN A 175 -6.64 -3.56 -10.06
N PRO A 176 -6.74 -4.20 -11.22
CA PRO A 176 -7.30 -3.58 -12.40
C PRO A 176 -8.80 -3.36 -12.26
N GLU A 177 -9.37 -2.64 -13.21
CA GLU A 177 -10.81 -2.47 -13.31
C GLU A 177 -11.41 -3.28 -14.46
N ILE A 178 -12.62 -3.78 -14.24
CA ILE A 178 -13.44 -4.47 -15.21
C ILE A 178 -14.71 -3.67 -15.48
N TYR A 179 -15.27 -3.87 -16.67
CA TYR A 179 -16.56 -3.29 -17.01
C TYR A 179 -17.67 -3.99 -16.23
N SER A 180 -18.17 -3.34 -15.18
CA SER A 180 -19.21 -3.86 -14.30
C SER A 180 -20.09 -2.72 -13.80
N PRO A 181 -21.02 -2.21 -14.63
CA PRO A 181 -21.79 -1.04 -14.26
C PRO A 181 -22.77 -1.28 -13.12
N HIS A 182 -22.81 -0.37 -12.14
CA HIS A 182 -23.61 -0.50 -10.91
C HIS A 182 -23.95 0.89 -10.32
N GLN A 183 -24.79 0.94 -9.26
CA GLN A 183 -25.10 2.22 -8.59
C GLN A 183 -24.04 2.57 -7.54
N ASP A 184 -23.71 3.86 -7.41
CA ASP A 184 -22.66 4.51 -6.58
C ASP A 184 -22.75 4.25 -5.06
N ASN A 185 -23.63 3.38 -4.60
CA ASN A 185 -23.68 2.91 -3.21
C ASN A 185 -24.09 1.44 -3.09
N ASP A 186 -24.19 0.69 -4.19
CA ASP A 186 -24.60 -0.72 -4.15
C ASP A 186 -23.65 -1.58 -3.30
N HIS A 187 -22.39 -1.16 -3.15
CA HIS A 187 -21.37 -1.90 -2.38
C HIS A 187 -21.67 -1.98 -0.88
N ASP A 188 -22.48 -1.06 -0.34
CA ASP A 188 -22.79 -1.00 1.10
C ASP A 188 -24.11 -1.71 1.45
N TRP A 189 -24.89 -2.12 0.45
CA TRP A 189 -26.17 -2.80 0.66
C TRP A 189 -26.00 -4.31 0.52
N PRO A 190 -26.58 -5.12 1.42
CA PRO A 190 -26.56 -6.56 1.26
C PRO A 190 -27.27 -6.96 -0.06
N PRO A 191 -26.87 -8.07 -0.69
CA PRO A 191 -27.55 -8.59 -1.87
C PRO A 191 -29.06 -8.74 -1.64
N LEU A 192 -29.87 -8.55 -2.71
CA LEU A 192 -31.34 -8.69 -2.63
C LEU A 192 -31.76 -10.07 -2.09
N GLU A 193 -30.95 -11.11 -2.33
CA GLU A 193 -31.11 -12.45 -1.77
C GLU A 193 -31.15 -12.46 -0.25
N GLU A 194 -30.33 -11.63 0.40
CA GLU A 194 -30.21 -11.50 1.84
C GLU A 194 -31.30 -10.57 2.42
N GLU A 195 -31.62 -9.46 1.74
CA GLU A 195 -32.70 -8.56 2.17
C GLU A 195 -34.10 -9.20 2.09
N LEU A 196 -34.33 -10.00 1.05
CA LEU A 196 -35.63 -10.60 0.75
C LEU A 196 -35.53 -12.13 0.66
N PRO A 197 -35.21 -12.84 1.77
CA PRO A 197 -34.85 -14.26 1.71
C PRO A 197 -36.05 -15.18 1.40
N GLY A 198 -35.76 -16.27 0.72
CA GLY A 198 -36.72 -17.35 0.46
C GLY A 198 -37.53 -17.23 -0.84
N ARG A 199 -38.25 -18.31 -1.18
CA ARG A 199 -38.94 -18.45 -2.48
C ARG A 199 -40.11 -17.48 -2.68
N LYS A 200 -40.74 -17.02 -1.59
CA LYS A 200 -41.89 -16.10 -1.62
C LYS A 200 -41.57 -14.76 -2.32
N TYR A 201 -40.34 -14.29 -2.20
CA TYR A 201 -39.91 -13.00 -2.77
C TYR A 201 -39.18 -13.14 -4.11
N ALA A 202 -39.08 -14.35 -4.68
CA ALA A 202 -38.32 -14.58 -5.92
C ALA A 202 -38.81 -13.70 -7.09
N GLU A 203 -40.12 -13.51 -7.23
CA GLU A 203 -40.68 -12.65 -8.27
C GLU A 203 -40.38 -11.16 -8.02
N LEU A 204 -40.45 -10.73 -6.76
CA LEU A 204 -40.14 -9.35 -6.37
C LEU A 204 -38.66 -9.02 -6.61
N ARG A 205 -37.73 -9.91 -6.22
CA ARG A 205 -36.29 -9.75 -6.50
C ARG A 205 -36.03 -9.60 -7.99
N ARG A 206 -36.60 -10.49 -8.81
CA ARG A 206 -36.48 -10.41 -10.28
C ARG A 206 -36.98 -9.08 -10.85
N LYS A 207 -38.10 -8.54 -10.33
CA LYS A 207 -38.62 -7.23 -10.73
C LYS A 207 -37.69 -6.09 -10.31
N LEU A 208 -37.19 -6.10 -9.08
CA LEU A 208 -36.26 -5.09 -8.56
C LEU A 208 -34.94 -5.09 -9.35
N GLU A 209 -34.37 -6.26 -9.63
CA GLU A 209 -33.19 -6.39 -10.49
C GLU A 209 -33.43 -5.85 -11.91
N ALA A 210 -34.61 -6.12 -12.48
CA ALA A 210 -34.95 -5.63 -13.82
C ALA A 210 -35.02 -4.09 -13.83
N VAL A 211 -35.67 -3.48 -12.82
CA VAL A 211 -35.73 -2.02 -12.65
C VAL A 211 -34.33 -1.43 -12.46
N LYS A 212 -33.49 -2.08 -11.64
CA LYS A 212 -32.10 -1.68 -11.40
C LYS A 212 -31.28 -1.71 -12.70
N ARG A 213 -31.34 -2.81 -13.45
CA ARG A 213 -30.69 -2.96 -14.76
C ARG A 213 -31.18 -1.92 -15.77
N GLU A 214 -32.47 -1.65 -15.81
CA GLU A 214 -33.04 -0.63 -16.69
C GLU A 214 -32.52 0.77 -16.34
N ARG A 215 -32.44 1.10 -15.04
CA ARG A 215 -31.87 2.38 -14.57
C ARG A 215 -30.40 2.52 -14.95
N ILE A 216 -29.59 1.50 -14.70
CA ILE A 216 -28.17 1.47 -15.08
C ILE A 216 -28.02 1.67 -16.58
N SER A 217 -28.74 0.88 -17.39
CA SER A 217 -28.72 0.97 -18.84
C SER A 217 -29.09 2.37 -19.33
N LYS A 218 -30.19 2.94 -18.81
CA LYS A 218 -30.62 4.31 -19.13
C LYS A 218 -29.59 5.36 -18.73
N GLY A 219 -28.90 5.19 -17.61
CA GLY A 219 -27.81 6.08 -17.18
C GLY A 219 -26.62 6.06 -18.14
N LEU A 220 -26.30 4.90 -18.71
CA LEU A 220 -25.20 4.76 -19.66
C LEU A 220 -25.58 5.14 -21.10
N LEU A 221 -26.87 5.31 -21.41
CA LEU A 221 -27.31 5.70 -22.76
C LEU A 221 -26.69 7.04 -23.16
N GLY A 222 -25.96 7.03 -24.27
CA GLY A 222 -25.31 8.23 -24.82
C GLY A 222 -23.90 8.49 -24.28
N VAL A 223 -23.43 7.71 -23.30
CA VAL A 223 -22.04 7.76 -22.83
C VAL A 223 -21.21 6.79 -23.66
N ARG A 224 -20.26 7.32 -24.44
CA ARG A 224 -19.27 6.49 -25.15
C ARG A 224 -18.19 6.05 -24.17
N LEU A 225 -18.40 4.91 -23.53
CA LEU A 225 -17.41 4.30 -22.64
C LEU A 225 -16.36 3.52 -23.45
N ALA A 226 -15.10 3.63 -23.04
CA ALA A 226 -14.04 2.80 -23.57
C ALA A 226 -14.15 1.38 -22.97
N GLY A 227 -13.70 0.36 -23.70
CA GLY A 227 -13.49 -0.95 -23.08
C GLY A 227 -12.41 -0.86 -21.99
N PRO A 228 -12.48 -1.70 -20.93
CA PRO A 228 -11.46 -1.71 -19.90
C PRO A 228 -10.10 -2.10 -20.51
N TYR A 229 -9.05 -1.38 -20.14
CA TYR A 229 -7.70 -1.72 -20.57
C TYR A 229 -7.14 -2.83 -19.65
N PRO A 230 -6.80 -4.03 -20.16
CA PRO A 230 -6.46 -5.16 -19.31
C PRO A 230 -5.28 -4.87 -18.38
N GLY A 231 -5.47 -5.03 -17.07
CA GLY A 231 -4.43 -4.79 -16.06
C GLY A 231 -4.41 -3.36 -15.50
N TYR A 232 -5.24 -2.45 -16.00
CA TYR A 232 -5.22 -1.04 -15.63
C TYR A 232 -6.53 -0.59 -15.00
N ARG A 233 -6.49 0.58 -14.37
CA ARG A 233 -7.62 1.29 -13.77
C ARG A 233 -7.89 2.55 -14.56
N VAL A 234 -9.12 3.03 -14.55
CA VAL A 234 -9.42 4.36 -15.08
C VAL A 234 -8.99 5.42 -14.06
N LEU A 235 -8.30 6.46 -14.53
CA LEU A 235 -8.08 7.65 -13.72
C LEU A 235 -9.33 8.52 -13.79
N ASP A 236 -10.07 8.52 -12.69
CA ASP A 236 -11.21 9.38 -12.48
C ASP A 236 -10.83 10.74 -11.86
N GLY A 237 -11.74 11.69 -11.89
CA GLY A 237 -11.57 12.98 -11.18
C GLY A 237 -11.03 14.12 -12.02
N PHE A 238 -10.52 13.85 -13.22
CA PHE A 238 -9.89 14.87 -14.07
C PHE A 238 -10.64 15.05 -15.39
N VAL A 239 -10.76 16.31 -15.83
CA VAL A 239 -11.27 16.67 -17.17
C VAL A 239 -10.13 17.34 -17.92
N LEU A 240 -9.84 16.85 -19.13
CA LEU A 240 -8.72 17.32 -19.94
C LEU A 240 -9.25 18.31 -20.99
N PRO A 241 -9.12 19.63 -20.78
CA PRO A 241 -9.93 20.62 -21.50
C PRO A 241 -9.49 20.86 -22.95
N ARG A 242 -8.25 20.49 -23.32
CA ARG A 242 -7.65 20.80 -24.61
C ARG A 242 -6.83 19.62 -25.13
N PRO A 243 -6.70 19.41 -26.44
CA PRO A 243 -5.72 18.46 -26.97
C PRO A 243 -4.29 18.95 -26.69
N GLY A 244 -3.33 18.02 -26.61
CA GLY A 244 -1.90 18.31 -26.40
C GLY A 244 -1.21 17.32 -25.49
N ARG A 245 0.04 17.61 -25.11
CA ARG A 245 0.84 16.78 -24.21
C ARG A 245 0.62 17.18 -22.75
N TYR A 246 0.25 16.23 -21.92
CA TYR A 246 -0.02 16.39 -20.50
C TYR A 246 1.03 15.66 -19.67
N LYS A 247 1.12 16.00 -18.39
CA LYS A 247 1.96 15.33 -17.40
C LYS A 247 1.14 14.83 -16.24
N ILE A 248 1.51 13.69 -15.67
CA ILE A 248 0.91 13.15 -14.46
C ILE A 248 1.96 12.55 -13.54
N GLN A 249 1.73 12.67 -12.23
CA GLN A 249 2.53 12.07 -11.17
C GLN A 249 1.59 11.54 -10.09
N ALA A 250 1.86 10.35 -9.56
CA ALA A 250 1.20 9.83 -8.38
C ALA A 250 2.06 10.12 -7.14
N VAL A 251 1.40 10.37 -6.01
CA VAL A 251 2.06 10.63 -4.72
C VAL A 251 1.39 9.81 -3.65
N TYR A 252 2.16 8.96 -2.98
CA TYR A 252 1.73 8.19 -1.82
C TYR A 252 2.29 8.86 -0.57
N SER A 253 1.44 9.28 0.36
CA SER A 253 1.88 9.97 1.58
C SER A 253 1.07 9.57 2.80
N GLY A 254 1.70 9.50 3.97
CA GLY A 254 1.03 9.12 5.21
C GLY A 254 1.96 8.61 6.29
N VAL A 255 1.40 7.83 7.20
CA VAL A 255 2.14 7.13 8.25
C VAL A 255 2.10 5.62 7.98
N VAL A 256 3.25 4.96 8.01
CA VAL A 256 3.37 3.49 7.91
C VAL A 256 4.07 2.94 9.13
N TYR A 257 3.81 1.69 9.45
CA TYR A 257 4.47 1.03 10.57
C TYR A 257 5.61 0.15 10.07
N ALA A 258 6.83 0.37 10.56
CA ALA A 258 7.99 -0.41 10.19
C ALA A 258 8.40 -1.34 11.32
N GLU A 259 8.60 -2.62 11.02
CA GLU A 259 9.07 -3.63 11.95
C GLU A 259 10.34 -4.31 11.41
N GLN A 260 11.20 -4.81 12.31
CA GLN A 260 12.38 -5.53 11.84
C GLN A 260 11.99 -6.92 11.32
N PRO A 261 12.63 -7.39 10.25
CA PRO A 261 12.54 -8.79 9.87
C PRO A 261 13.05 -9.67 11.01
N LYS A 262 12.64 -10.95 11.00
CA LYS A 262 13.12 -11.92 11.98
C LYS A 262 14.65 -11.96 11.94
N SER A 263 15.27 -11.52 13.03
CA SER A 263 16.73 -11.50 13.14
C SER A 263 17.27 -12.89 13.54
N TRP A 264 18.41 -13.26 12.95
CA TRP A 264 19.08 -14.55 13.12
C TRP A 264 19.38 -14.91 14.58
N HIS A 265 19.57 -13.92 15.46
CA HIS A 265 19.87 -14.18 16.88
C HIS A 265 18.75 -14.97 17.57
N ARG A 266 17.51 -14.90 17.06
CA ARG A 266 16.36 -15.64 17.58
C ARG A 266 16.42 -17.13 17.26
N ASP A 267 17.29 -17.57 16.35
CA ASP A 267 17.50 -18.97 16.01
C ASP A 267 18.61 -19.62 16.87
N LEU A 268 19.27 -18.84 17.75
CA LEU A 268 20.24 -19.36 18.70
C LEU A 268 19.56 -20.08 19.88
N PRO A 269 20.20 -21.07 20.49
CA PRO A 269 19.68 -21.72 21.69
C PRO A 269 19.77 -20.80 22.91
N PHE A 270 18.86 -20.99 23.87
CA PHE A 270 18.91 -20.29 25.15
C PHE A 270 20.20 -20.63 25.93
N PRO A 271 20.91 -19.64 26.54
CA PRO A 271 20.59 -18.20 26.62
C PRO A 271 21.30 -17.32 25.56
N ALA A 272 21.91 -17.93 24.53
CA ALA A 272 22.73 -17.21 23.55
C ALA A 272 21.89 -16.23 22.71
N ASP A 273 20.62 -16.56 22.44
CA ASP A 273 19.63 -15.69 21.80
C ASP A 273 19.43 -14.37 22.56
N ILE A 274 19.25 -14.45 23.89
CA ILE A 274 19.04 -13.28 24.75
C ILE A 274 20.31 -12.43 24.80
N ILE A 275 21.47 -13.07 24.95
CA ILE A 275 22.75 -12.36 25.02
C ILE A 275 23.03 -11.65 23.69
N ALA A 276 22.86 -12.34 22.56
CA ALA A 276 23.02 -11.75 21.23
C ALA A 276 22.03 -10.60 20.99
N GLY A 277 20.76 -10.78 21.35
CA GLY A 277 19.74 -9.73 21.26
C GLY A 277 20.11 -8.47 22.07
N ASN A 278 20.65 -8.64 23.28
CA ASN A 278 21.11 -7.50 24.10
C ASN A 278 22.34 -6.81 23.53
N ILE A 279 23.28 -7.56 22.93
CA ILE A 279 24.44 -6.99 22.24
C ILE A 279 23.99 -6.18 21.03
N LEU A 280 23.10 -6.73 20.20
CA LEU A 280 22.60 -6.04 19.01
C LEU A 280 21.77 -4.80 19.36
N ARG A 281 20.92 -4.86 20.39
CA ARG A 281 20.19 -3.69 20.92
C ARG A 281 21.12 -2.60 21.45
N SER A 282 22.12 -2.97 22.25
CA SER A 282 23.06 -1.98 22.81
C SER A 282 23.90 -1.30 21.73
N ARG A 283 24.02 -1.92 20.56
CA ARG A 283 24.67 -1.37 19.36
C ARG A 283 23.71 -0.64 18.41
N GLY A 284 22.43 -0.50 18.75
CA GLY A 284 21.43 0.17 17.91
C GLY A 284 21.00 -0.61 16.67
N VAL A 285 21.36 -1.90 16.56
CA VAL A 285 21.03 -2.74 15.40
C VAL A 285 19.61 -3.29 15.50
N LEU A 286 19.15 -3.56 16.73
CA LEU A 286 17.78 -3.95 17.00
C LEU A 286 17.03 -2.83 17.71
N TRP A 287 15.87 -2.43 17.20
CA TRP A 287 14.90 -1.65 17.95
C TRP A 287 13.88 -2.56 18.66
N ARG A 288 13.35 -2.09 19.80
CA ARG A 288 12.51 -2.92 20.69
C ARG A 288 11.14 -3.22 20.10
N ASP A 289 10.53 -2.23 19.46
CA ASP A 289 9.19 -2.27 18.89
C ASP A 289 9.24 -1.76 17.44
N GLY A 290 8.21 -2.04 16.66
CA GLY A 290 8.07 -1.35 15.38
C GLY A 290 7.75 0.13 15.58
N VAL A 291 8.08 0.93 14.57
CA VAL A 291 8.03 2.39 14.61
C VAL A 291 7.13 2.94 13.54
N GLU A 292 6.44 4.03 13.86
CA GLU A 292 5.67 4.78 12.87
C GLU A 292 6.61 5.69 12.07
N LEU A 293 6.52 5.60 10.74
CA LEU A 293 7.28 6.42 9.81
C LEU A 293 6.34 7.35 9.05
N SER A 294 6.65 8.64 9.03
CA SER A 294 6.03 9.57 8.10
C SER A 294 6.72 9.46 6.74
N ILE A 295 5.97 9.04 5.74
CA ILE A 295 6.47 8.75 4.40
C ILE A 295 5.82 9.66 3.36
N SER A 296 6.58 9.95 2.32
CA SER A 296 6.07 10.50 1.06
C SER A 296 6.91 9.89 -0.06
N SER A 297 6.26 9.19 -0.98
CA SER A 297 6.86 8.58 -2.15
C SER A 297 6.16 9.13 -3.38
N GLU A 298 6.93 9.72 -4.29
CA GLU A 298 6.43 10.23 -5.55
C GLU A 298 6.83 9.29 -6.68
N SER A 299 5.94 9.06 -7.65
CA SER A 299 6.31 8.38 -8.88
C SER A 299 7.14 9.29 -9.80
N ASP A 300 7.76 8.70 -10.80
CA ASP A 300 8.24 9.46 -11.95
C ASP A 300 7.08 10.21 -12.62
N VAL A 301 7.38 11.36 -13.22
CA VAL A 301 6.43 12.11 -14.04
C VAL A 301 6.27 11.39 -15.37
N ARG A 302 5.03 11.01 -15.69
CA ARG A 302 4.65 10.40 -16.97
C ARG A 302 4.03 11.44 -17.88
N GLU A 303 4.33 11.33 -19.16
CA GLU A 303 3.73 12.15 -20.21
C GLU A 303 2.72 11.34 -21.01
N PHE A 304 1.62 11.97 -21.41
CA PHE A 304 0.63 11.36 -22.30
C PHE A 304 0.04 12.42 -23.25
N GLU A 305 -0.47 11.98 -24.38
CA GLU A 305 -1.10 12.85 -25.37
C GLU A 305 -2.63 12.81 -25.25
N VAL A 306 -3.28 13.95 -25.44
CA VAL A 306 -4.73 14.10 -25.51
C VAL A 306 -5.10 14.50 -26.92
N VAL A 307 -6.01 13.75 -27.56
CA VAL A 307 -6.50 14.01 -28.92
C VAL A 307 -7.87 14.66 -28.92
N ARG A 308 -8.36 15.09 -30.08
CA ARG A 308 -9.70 15.69 -30.20
C ARG A 308 -10.81 14.66 -30.19
#